data_AF-A0A917IDI7-F1
#
_entry.id   AF-A0A917IDI7-F1
#
_cell.length_a   1.000
_cell.length_b   1.000
_cell.length_c   1.000
_cell.angle_alpha   90.00
_cell.angle_beta   90.00
_cell.angle_gamma   90.00
#
_symmetry.space_group_name_H-M   'P 1'
#
loop_
_entity.id
_entity.type
_entity.pdbx_description
1 polymer ?
#
loop_
_entity_poly.entity_id
_entity_poly.type
_entity_poly.pdbx_seq_one_letter_code
_entity_poly.pdbx_strand_id
1 'polypeptide(L)'
;MTPAPPLRVTLTDDAQGVRLAARLLDRGVAVAVITEHAAPYAMLVNRHGDLVEMIELDARSGCTVDDALHYLDGHGIEADALLVVRSGGWRSHIYRGPTMGG
;
A
#
# COMPACT_ATOMS: atom_id res chain seq x y z
N MET A 1 4.53 -5.99 25.05
CA MET A 1 4.03 -5.89 23.67
C MET A 1 4.81 -4.75 23.02
N THR A 2 5.66 -5.06 22.04
CA THR A 2 6.40 -4.02 21.30
C THR A 2 5.39 -3.31 20.39
N PRO A 3 5.32 -1.97 20.35
CA PRO A 3 4.45 -1.28 19.41
C PRO A 3 4.82 -1.69 17.99
N ALA A 4 3.81 -1.95 17.16
CA ALA A 4 4.02 -2.19 15.73
C ALA A 4 4.79 -0.99 15.14
N PRO A 5 5.76 -1.24 14.25
CA PRO A 5 6.45 -0.15 13.57
C PRO A 5 5.43 0.71 12.81
N PRO A 6 5.67 2.03 12.67
CA PRO A 6 4.76 2.89 11.94
C PRO A 6 4.68 2.46 10.47
N LEU A 7 3.45 2.28 9.98
CA LEU A 7 3.16 1.97 8.58
C LEU A 7 3.79 3.02 7.66
N ARG A 8 4.62 2.58 6.72
CA ARG A 8 5.27 3.48 5.74
C ARG A 8 4.42 3.63 4.49
N VAL A 9 3.88 4.83 4.26
CA VAL A 9 3.10 5.13 3.06
C VAL A 9 3.99 5.74 1.96
N THR A 10 3.95 5.17 0.75
CA THR A 10 4.68 5.69 -0.43
C THR A 10 3.73 5.88 -1.61
N LEU A 11 3.74 7.08 -2.20
CA LEU A 11 3.07 7.36 -3.46
C LEU A 11 4.01 7.03 -4.63
N THR A 12 3.52 6.31 -5.64
CA THR A 12 4.37 5.83 -6.75
C THR A 12 3.55 5.65 -8.04
N ASP A 13 4.23 5.37 -9.16
CA ASP A 13 3.60 4.92 -10.41
C ASP A 13 3.71 3.38 -10.51
N ASP A 14 3.01 2.74 -11.47
CA ASP A 14 3.00 1.28 -11.58
C ASP A 14 4.41 0.68 -11.70
N ALA A 15 5.26 1.25 -12.57
CA ALA A 15 6.58 0.69 -12.84
C ALA A 15 7.53 0.82 -11.64
N GLN A 16 7.49 1.95 -10.95
CA GLN A 16 8.27 2.19 -9.74
C GLN A 16 7.70 1.41 -8.55
N GLY A 17 6.37 1.31 -8.46
CA GLY A 17 5.66 0.61 -7.40
C GLY A 17 5.94 -0.88 -7.41
N VAL A 18 5.91 -1.53 -8.56
CA VAL A 18 6.30 -2.96 -8.68
C VAL A 18 7.75 -3.16 -8.22
N ARG A 19 8.69 -2.30 -8.65
CA ARG A 19 10.10 -2.40 -8.24
C ARG A 19 10.33 -2.11 -6.75
N LEU A 20 9.53 -1.24 -6.15
CA LEU A 20 9.61 -0.94 -4.73
C LEU A 20 9.01 -2.07 -3.90
N ALA A 21 7.83 -2.56 -4.27
CA ALA A 21 7.17 -3.70 -3.65
C ALA A 21 8.10 -4.92 -3.64
N ALA A 22 8.65 -5.30 -4.80
CA ALA A 22 9.59 -6.41 -4.91
C ALA A 22 10.77 -6.29 -3.93
N ARG A 23 11.42 -5.11 -3.86
CA ARG A 23 12.55 -4.88 -2.96
C ARG A 23 12.20 -4.93 -1.47
N LEU A 24 10.99 -4.55 -1.11
CA LEU A 24 10.50 -4.63 0.27
C LEU A 24 10.17 -6.09 0.63
N LEU A 25 9.46 -6.79 -0.25
CA LEU A 25 9.09 -8.20 -0.09
C LEU A 25 10.31 -9.12 -0.03
N ASP A 26 11.33 -8.88 -0.87
CA ASP A 26 12.62 -9.60 -0.82
C ASP A 26 13.35 -9.45 0.52
N ARG A 27 12.98 -8.44 1.33
CA ARG A 27 13.50 -8.22 2.69
C ARG A 27 12.59 -8.74 3.79
N GLY A 28 11.48 -9.41 3.44
CA GLY A 28 10.47 -9.91 4.38
C GLY A 28 9.57 -8.83 4.97
N VAL A 29 9.45 -7.67 4.31
CA VAL A 29 8.54 -6.59 4.72
C VAL A 29 7.15 -6.90 4.14
N ALA A 30 6.10 -6.89 4.96
CA ALA A 30 4.73 -7.05 4.47
C ALA A 30 4.26 -5.78 3.76
N VAL A 31 3.73 -5.90 2.53
CA VAL A 31 3.37 -4.77 1.69
C VAL A 31 1.90 -4.84 1.28
N ALA A 32 1.15 -3.79 1.58
CA ALA A 32 -0.15 -3.55 0.95
C ALA A 32 0.03 -2.63 -0.26
N VAL A 33 -0.52 -3.01 -1.40
CA VAL A 33 -0.49 -2.24 -2.65
C VAL A 33 -1.89 -1.82 -3.01
N ILE A 34 -2.09 -0.53 -3.19
CA ILE A 34 -3.32 0.04 -3.71
C ILE A 34 -3.08 0.52 -5.12
N THR A 35 -3.86 0.01 -6.05
CA THR A 35 -3.70 0.29 -7.47
C THR A 35 -5.04 0.22 -8.18
N GLU A 36 -5.14 0.90 -9.32
CA GLU A 36 -6.26 0.73 -10.26
C GLU A 36 -6.06 -0.46 -11.19
N HIS A 37 -4.85 -1.00 -11.21
CA HIS A 37 -4.44 -2.10 -12.09
C HIS A 37 -3.63 -3.10 -11.28
N ALA A 38 -4.26 -4.21 -10.87
CA ALA A 38 -3.57 -5.25 -10.12
C ALA A 38 -2.63 -6.12 -10.99
N ALA A 39 -2.86 -6.16 -12.30
CA ALA A 39 -2.13 -7.04 -13.23
C ALA A 39 -0.59 -6.96 -13.16
N PRO A 40 0.05 -5.76 -13.05
CA PRO A 40 1.51 -5.65 -12.92
C PRO A 40 2.09 -6.30 -11.65
N TYR A 41 1.26 -6.49 -10.62
CA TYR A 41 1.66 -6.98 -9.30
C TYR A 41 1.41 -8.48 -9.12
N ALA A 42 0.69 -9.14 -10.04
CA ALA A 42 0.33 -10.56 -9.94
C ALA A 42 1.54 -11.50 -9.75
N MET A 43 2.69 -11.17 -10.35
CA MET A 43 3.92 -11.95 -10.16
C MET A 43 4.47 -11.88 -8.73
N LEU A 44 4.24 -10.77 -8.01
CA LEU A 44 4.69 -10.61 -6.64
C LEU A 44 3.85 -11.46 -5.68
N VAL A 45 2.53 -11.51 -5.88
CA VAL A 45 1.62 -12.39 -5.13
C VAL A 45 2.04 -13.85 -5.30
N ASN A 46 2.29 -14.28 -6.54
CA ASN A 46 2.73 -15.66 -6.80
C ASN A 46 4.08 -16.00 -6.16
N ARG A 47 4.98 -15.03 -5.99
CA ARG A 47 6.32 -15.25 -5.43
C ARG A 47 6.35 -15.16 -3.90
N HIS A 48 5.62 -14.22 -3.32
CA HIS A 48 5.74 -13.86 -1.91
C HIS A 48 4.51 -14.23 -1.07
N GLY A 49 3.41 -14.66 -1.70
CA GLY A 49 2.20 -15.10 -1.03
C GLY A 49 1.65 -14.02 -0.10
N ASP A 50 1.42 -14.40 1.15
CA ASP A 50 0.77 -13.60 2.19
C ASP A 50 1.54 -12.32 2.60
N LEU A 51 2.78 -12.15 2.14
CA LEU A 51 3.54 -10.92 2.38
C LEU A 51 3.06 -9.75 1.52
N VAL A 52 2.24 -9.98 0.51
CA VAL A 52 1.70 -8.92 -0.35
C VAL A 52 0.19 -8.99 -0.45
N GLU A 53 -0.46 -7.91 -0.05
CA GLU A 53 -1.89 -7.73 -0.22
C GLU A 53 -2.15 -6.71 -1.33
N MET A 54 -3.06 -7.01 -2.25
CA MET A 54 -3.42 -6.12 -3.35
C MET A 54 -4.84 -5.63 -3.18
N ILE A 55 -5.00 -4.32 -3.17
CA ILE A 55 -6.28 -3.63 -3.08
C ILE A 55 -6.50 -2.93 -4.42
N GLU A 56 -7.34 -3.53 -5.25
CA GLU A 56 -7.74 -2.92 -6.51
C GLU A 56 -8.88 -1.95 -6.26
N LEU A 57 -8.67 -0.69 -6.62
CA LEU A 57 -9.68 0.35 -6.49
C LEU A 57 -10.17 0.78 -7.87
N ASP A 58 -11.47 0.98 -7.99
CA ASP A 58 -12.04 1.50 -9.24
C ASP A 58 -11.48 2.91 -9.49
N ALA A 59 -10.83 3.12 -10.64
CA ALA A 59 -10.23 4.38 -11.08
C ALA A 59 -11.18 5.59 -11.00
N ARG A 60 -12.50 5.34 -10.96
CA ARG A 60 -13.53 6.39 -10.85
C ARG A 60 -13.70 6.94 -9.43
N SER A 61 -13.19 6.26 -8.42
CA SER A 61 -13.56 6.52 -7.01
C SER A 61 -12.76 7.65 -6.36
N GLY A 62 -11.72 8.19 -7.01
CA GLY A 62 -10.93 9.29 -6.43
C GLY A 62 -10.36 8.94 -5.06
N CYS A 63 -10.03 7.67 -4.85
CA CYS A 63 -9.67 7.14 -3.56
C CYS A 63 -8.45 7.85 -2.97
N THR A 64 -8.47 8.03 -1.66
CA THR A 64 -7.43 8.71 -0.91
C THR A 64 -6.59 7.71 -0.11
N VAL A 65 -5.45 8.19 0.40
CA VAL A 65 -4.65 7.44 1.38
C VAL A 65 -5.47 7.09 2.63
N ASP A 66 -6.42 7.94 3.01
CA ASP A 66 -7.25 7.73 4.21
C ASP A 66 -8.24 6.57 4.01
N ASP A 67 -8.90 6.51 2.86
CA ASP A 67 -9.82 5.43 2.50
C ASP A 67 -9.10 4.07 2.48
N ALA A 68 -7.90 4.09 1.93
CA ALA A 68 -6.97 2.98 1.89
C ALA A 68 -6.58 2.47 3.28
N LEU A 69 -6.22 3.37 4.20
CA LEU A 69 -5.92 3.02 5.57
C LEU A 69 -7.15 2.48 6.30
N HIS A 70 -8.31 3.08 6.08
CA HIS A 70 -9.57 2.62 6.65
C HIS A 70 -9.96 1.22 6.12
N TYR A 71 -9.68 0.93 4.85
CA TYR A 71 -9.88 -0.39 4.27
C TYR A 71 -8.98 -1.43 4.95
N LEU A 72 -7.69 -1.14 5.12
CA LEU A 72 -6.75 -2.04 5.80
C LEU A 72 -7.21 -2.34 7.24
N ASP A 73 -7.56 -1.31 8.00
CA ASP A 73 -8.02 -1.43 9.38
C ASP A 73 -9.34 -2.23 9.46
N GLY A 74 -10.30 -1.91 8.60
CA GLY A 74 -11.61 -2.57 8.56
C GLY A 74 -11.56 -4.05 8.16
N HIS A 75 -10.52 -4.47 7.44
CA HIS A 75 -10.30 -5.86 7.04
C HIS A 75 -9.25 -6.59 7.87
N GLY A 76 -8.63 -5.92 8.85
CA GLY A 76 -7.57 -6.50 9.68
C GLY A 76 -6.32 -6.88 8.88
N ILE A 77 -6.02 -6.13 7.81
CA ILE A 77 -4.83 -6.38 6.98
C ILE A 77 -3.63 -5.77 7.69
N GLU A 78 -2.69 -6.62 8.11
CA GLU A 78 -1.43 -6.19 8.69
C GLU A 78 -0.37 -6.00 7.58
N ALA A 79 0.13 -4.77 7.44
CA ALA A 79 1.22 -4.44 6.53
C ALA A 79 2.23 -3.52 7.20
N ASP A 80 3.50 -3.67 6.84
CA ASP A 80 4.59 -2.79 7.27
C ASP A 80 4.74 -1.57 6.35
N ALA A 81 4.35 -1.73 5.08
CA ALA A 81 4.41 -0.69 4.06
C ALA A 81 3.12 -0.64 3.23
N LEU A 82 2.69 0.58 2.91
CA LEU A 82 1.58 0.86 2.02
C LEU A 82 2.10 1.57 0.77
N LEU A 83 1.87 0.98 -0.39
CA LEU A 83 2.17 1.58 -1.69
C LEU A 83 0.86 2.04 -2.33
N VAL A 84 0.78 3.32 -2.66
CA VAL A 84 -0.37 3.90 -3.35
C VAL A 84 0.07 4.29 -4.75
N VAL A 85 -0.50 3.60 -5.74
CA VAL A 85 -0.08 3.65 -7.13
C VAL A 85 -0.99 4.59 -7.90
N ARG A 86 -0.42 5.72 -8.33
CA ARG A 86 -1.15 6.79 -9.01
C ARG A 86 -1.21 6.52 -10.50
N SER A 87 -2.38 6.14 -10.98
CA SER A 87 -2.76 6.28 -12.39
C SER A 87 -3.31 7.70 -12.58
N GLY A 88 -2.46 8.63 -13.01
CA GLY A 88 -2.83 9.93 -13.63
C GLY A 88 -3.71 10.98 -12.91
N GLY A 89 -4.47 10.69 -11.86
CA GLY A 89 -5.55 11.55 -11.35
C GLY A 89 -5.55 11.86 -9.84
N TRP A 90 -4.73 11.18 -9.05
CA TRP A 90 -4.75 11.31 -7.59
C TRP A 90 -4.19 12.67 -7.16
N ARG A 91 -4.78 13.38 -6.19
CA ARG A 91 -4.15 14.56 -5.56
C ARG A 91 -3.36 14.13 -4.33
N SER A 92 -2.08 14.48 -4.27
CA SER A 92 -1.25 14.15 -3.11
C SER A 92 -1.66 14.98 -1.90
N HIS A 93 -2.36 14.37 -0.97
CA HIS A 93 -2.34 14.81 0.42
C HIS A 93 -1.24 13.98 1.11
N ILE A 94 -0.20 14.65 1.59
CA ILE A 94 0.82 13.99 2.40
C ILE A 94 0.10 13.59 3.69
N TYR A 95 -0.25 12.30 3.81
CA TYR A 95 -0.75 11.76 5.06
C TYR A 95 0.39 11.79 6.06
N ARG A 96 0.38 12.81 6.91
CA ARG A 96 1.10 12.76 8.18
C ARG A 96 0.14 12.03 9.10
N GLY A 97 0.40 10.74 9.32
CA GLY A 97 -0.41 9.96 10.26
C GLY A 97 -0.60 10.70 11.57
N PRO A 98 -1.67 10.40 12.32
CA PRO A 98 -1.94 11.07 13.58
C PRO A 98 -0.67 11.03 14.42
N THR A 99 -0.11 12.20 14.69
CA THR A 99 0.87 12.33 15.76
C THR A 99 0.11 11.88 17.00
N MET A 100 0.39 10.67 17.50
CA MET A 100 0.00 10.29 18.85
C MET A 100 0.72 11.26 19.79
N GLY A 101 0.04 12.37 20.06
CA GLY A 101 0.50 13.43 20.92
C GLY A 101 -0.16 13.27 22.28
N GLY A 102 0.69 13.18 23.31
CA GLY A 102 0.39 13.57 24.69
C GLY A 102 -0.26 12.50 25.55
#